data_AF-A0A1A8JX16-F1
#
_entry.id   AF-A0A1A8JX16-F1
#
_cell.length_a   1.000
_cell.length_b   1.000
_cell.length_c   1.000
_cell.angle_alpha   90.00
_cell.angle_beta   90.00
_cell.angle_gamma   90.00
#
_symmetry.space_group_name_H-M   'P 1'
#
loop_
_entity.id
_entity.type
_entity.pdbx_description
1 polymer ?
#
loop_
_entity_poly.entity_id
_entity_poly.type
_entity_poly.pdbx_seq_one_letter_code
_entity_poly.pdbx_strand_id
1 'polypeptide(L)'
;FKESSKGEISILDSKRGMNVGIFLKQFKKSNHSIVEDIRRGEGKIYGAELLKDLLKLLPDAEEIKKLQAFKGDPDKLTLVDSFMHLLIQV
;
A
#
# COMPACT_ATOMS: atom_id res chain seq x y z
N PHE A 1 16.39 0.55 -3.90
CA PHE A 1 15.39 -0.46 -4.26
C PHE A 1 15.98 -1.84 -3.99
N LYS A 2 15.31 -2.70 -3.23
CA LYS A 2 15.74 -4.10 -3.02
C LYS A 2 14.92 -4.99 -3.94
N GLU A 3 15.57 -5.88 -4.67
CA GLU A 3 14.87 -6.88 -5.48
C GLU A 3 14.49 -8.06 -4.59
N SER A 4 13.22 -8.48 -4.64
CA SER A 4 12.71 -9.66 -3.95
C SER A 4 13.14 -10.91 -4.70
N SER A 5 13.08 -12.07 -4.05
CA SER A 5 13.37 -13.37 -4.68
C SER A 5 12.44 -13.73 -5.86
N LYS A 6 11.44 -12.89 -6.17
CA LYS A 6 10.55 -12.99 -7.33
C LYS A 6 10.80 -11.92 -8.42
N GLY A 7 11.83 -11.10 -8.29
CA GLY A 7 12.11 -9.99 -9.21
C GLY A 7 11.24 -8.75 -8.98
N GLU A 8 10.50 -8.70 -7.87
CA GLU A 8 9.70 -7.53 -7.50
C GLU A 8 10.56 -6.51 -6.75
N ILE A 9 10.33 -5.24 -6.96
CA ILE A 9 11.03 -4.13 -6.33
C ILE A 9 10.34 -3.79 -5.01
N SER A 10 11.12 -3.78 -3.93
CA SER A 10 10.66 -3.30 -2.64
C SER A 10 11.25 -1.94 -2.27
N ILE A 11 10.37 -1.05 -1.78
CA ILE A 11 10.68 0.33 -1.38
C ILE A 11 10.66 0.45 0.15
N LEU A 12 9.62 -0.08 0.79
CA LEU A 12 9.49 -0.17 2.24
C LEU A 12 10.47 -1.18 2.82
N ASP A 13 10.82 -1.00 4.09
CA ASP A 13 11.63 -2.00 4.80
C ASP A 13 10.82 -3.28 5.07
N SER A 14 11.52 -4.38 5.33
CA SER A 14 10.91 -5.69 5.47
C SER A 14 9.91 -5.79 6.63
N LYS A 15 10.12 -5.08 7.74
CA LYS A 15 9.20 -5.08 8.88
C LYS A 15 7.93 -4.33 8.53
N ARG A 16 8.07 -3.18 7.88
CA ARG A 16 6.93 -2.39 7.40
C ARG A 16 6.12 -3.13 6.35
N GLY A 17 6.81 -3.66 5.33
CA GLY A 17 6.21 -4.47 4.27
C GLY A 17 5.38 -5.62 4.82
N MET A 18 5.91 -6.35 5.81
CA MET A 18 5.20 -7.45 6.46
C MET A 18 3.94 -6.97 7.21
N ASN A 19 4.04 -5.93 8.03
CA ASN A 19 2.91 -5.41 8.81
C ASN A 19 1.75 -4.98 7.90
N VAL A 20 2.06 -4.22 6.85
CA VAL A 20 1.05 -3.74 5.89
C VAL A 20 0.51 -4.92 5.07
N GLY A 21 1.36 -5.86 4.64
CA GLY A 21 0.92 -7.04 3.90
C GLY A 21 -0.05 -7.92 4.69
N ILE A 22 0.16 -8.09 6.00
CA ILE A 22 -0.79 -8.79 6.89
C ILE A 22 -2.10 -8.01 6.98
N PHE A 23 -2.04 -6.68 7.11
CA PHE A 23 -3.22 -5.84 7.16
C PHE A 23 -4.05 -5.88 5.88
N LEU A 24 -3.42 -5.79 4.70
CA LEU A 24 -4.11 -5.82 3.41
C LEU A 24 -4.90 -7.11 3.16
N LYS A 25 -4.47 -8.25 3.73
CA LYS A 25 -5.22 -9.51 3.64
C LYS A 25 -6.62 -9.42 4.27
N GLN A 26 -6.85 -8.49 5.19
CA GLN A 26 -8.16 -8.28 5.83
C GLN A 26 -9.19 -7.69 4.86
N PHE A 27 -8.76 -6.94 3.85
CA PHE A 27 -9.63 -6.31 2.85
C PHE A 27 -10.23 -7.33 1.88
N LYS A 28 -9.56 -8.47 1.66
CA LYS A 28 -9.95 -9.52 0.71
C LYS A 28 -10.26 -8.97 -0.70
N LYS A 29 -9.58 -7.90 -1.09
CA LYS A 29 -9.73 -7.16 -2.35
C LYS A 29 -8.35 -6.87 -2.95
N SER A 30 -8.32 -6.56 -4.25
CA SER A 30 -7.10 -6.07 -4.90
C SER A 30 -6.76 -4.65 -4.44
N ASN A 31 -5.47 -4.29 -4.49
CA ASN A 31 -5.00 -2.94 -4.15
C ASN A 31 -5.79 -1.85 -4.88
N HIS A 32 -5.99 -2.02 -6.19
CA HIS A 32 -6.77 -1.09 -7.01
C HIS A 32 -8.20 -0.93 -6.51
N SER A 33 -8.89 -2.03 -6.16
CA SER A 33 -10.26 -1.94 -5.66
C SER A 33 -10.32 -1.21 -4.32
N ILE A 34 -9.36 -1.46 -3.42
CA ILE A 34 -9.32 -0.79 -2.11
C ILE A 34 -9.12 0.70 -2.29
N VAL A 35 -8.15 1.10 -3.12
CA VAL A 35 -7.80 2.50 -3.39
C VAL A 35 -8.96 3.23 -4.08
N GLU A 36 -9.62 2.59 -5.06
CA GLU A 36 -10.80 3.17 -5.72
C GLU A 36 -11.97 3.37 -4.76
N ASP A 37 -12.21 2.42 -3.85
CA ASP A 37 -13.26 2.57 -2.84
C ASP A 37 -12.95 3.74 -1.89
N ILE A 38 -11.68 3.91 -1.49
CA ILE A 38 -11.23 5.06 -0.69
C ILE A 38 -11.45 6.37 -1.45
N ARG A 39 -11.05 6.42 -2.73
CA ARG A 39 -11.20 7.60 -3.59
C ARG A 39 -12.66 7.99 -3.80
N ARG A 40 -13.56 7.01 -3.88
CA ARG A 40 -15.01 7.22 -4.00
C ARG A 40 -15.71 7.54 -2.68
N GLY A 41 -15.01 7.40 -1.55
CA GLY A 41 -15.60 7.55 -0.22
C GLY A 41 -16.47 6.37 0.21
N GLU A 42 -16.33 5.20 -0.43
CA GLU A 42 -17.07 3.96 -0.14
C GLU A 42 -16.52 3.21 1.08
N GLY A 43 -16.19 3.94 2.15
CA GLY A 43 -15.59 3.39 3.37
C GLY A 43 -16.52 2.48 4.19
N LYS A 44 -17.84 2.58 3.99
CA LYS A 44 -18.84 1.88 4.80
C LYS A 44 -18.69 0.36 4.74
N ILE A 45 -18.22 -0.18 3.61
CA ILE A 45 -18.04 -1.63 3.40
C ILE A 45 -16.90 -2.22 4.26
N TYR A 46 -15.98 -1.38 4.74
CA TYR A 46 -14.81 -1.78 5.53
C TYR A 46 -15.05 -1.71 7.03
N GLY A 47 -16.01 -0.91 7.46
CA GLY A 47 -16.25 -0.62 8.86
C GLY A 47 -15.25 0.38 9.45
N ALA A 48 -15.65 1.01 10.55
CA ALA A 48 -14.88 2.10 11.16
C ALA A 48 -13.53 1.65 11.74
N GLU A 49 -13.44 0.43 12.27
CA GLU A 49 -12.22 -0.08 12.89
C GLU A 49 -11.12 -0.33 11.85
N LEU A 50 -11.46 -0.99 10.75
CA LEU A 50 -10.49 -1.26 9.67
C LEU A 50 -9.95 0.03 9.06
N LEU A 51 -10.82 1.04 8.86
CA LEU A 51 -10.40 2.34 8.37
C LEU A 51 -9.51 3.11 9.37
N LYS A 52 -9.83 3.04 10.68
CA LYS A 52 -8.98 3.64 11.72
C LYS A 52 -7.59 3.00 11.75
N ASP A 53 -7.51 1.68 11.55
CA ASP A 53 -6.23 0.99 11.50
C ASP A 53 -5.48 1.28 10.20
N LEU A 54 -6.17 1.49 9.08
CA LEU A 54 -5.57 1.98 7.84
C LEU A 54 -4.92 3.36 8.05
N LEU A 55 -5.56 4.26 8.79
CA LEU A 55 -5.00 5.58 9.11
C LEU A 55 -3.67 5.48 9.89
N LYS A 56 -3.53 4.49 10.77
CA LYS A 56 -2.27 4.23 11.50
C LYS A 56 -1.18 3.65 10.60
N LEU A 57 -1.57 3.10 9.45
CA LEU A 57 -0.67 2.47 8.50
C LEU A 57 -0.30 3.38 7.33
N LEU A 58 -0.81 4.61 7.25
CA LEU A 58 -0.43 5.55 6.22
C LEU A 58 1.10 5.72 6.15
N PRO A 59 1.65 5.91 4.94
CA PRO A 59 3.08 6.08 4.79
C PRO A 59 3.54 7.38 5.45
N ASP A 60 4.71 7.35 6.09
CA ASP A 60 5.33 8.56 6.63
C ASP A 60 5.95 9.44 5.53
N ALA A 61 6.44 10.63 5.91
CA ALA A 61 6.99 11.58 4.94
C ALA A 61 8.24 11.06 4.19
N GLU A 62 9.04 10.19 4.80
CA GLU A 62 10.20 9.59 4.15
C GLU A 62 9.78 8.45 3.21
N GLU A 63 8.82 7.63 3.63
CA GLU A 63 8.20 6.58 2.82
C GLU A 63 7.55 7.20 1.57
N ILE A 64 6.78 8.29 1.73
CA ILE A 64 6.16 9.02 0.61
C ILE A 64 7.23 9.51 -0.37
N LYS A 65 8.31 10.12 0.09
CA LYS A 65 9.40 10.59 -0.80
C LYS A 65 10.01 9.45 -1.60
N LYS A 66 10.25 8.29 -0.97
CA LYS A 66 10.80 7.10 -1.65
C LYS A 66 9.82 6.54 -2.68
N LEU A 67 8.52 6.49 -2.33
CA LEU A 67 7.45 6.04 -3.22
C LEU A 67 7.26 6.97 -4.42
N GLN A 68 7.37 8.30 -4.23
CA GLN A 68 7.31 9.31 -5.29
C GLN A 68 8.57 9.32 -6.17
N ALA A 69 9.72 9.00 -5.61
CA ALA A 69 10.98 8.90 -6.35
C ALA A 69 11.04 7.66 -7.26
N PHE A 70 10.18 6.67 -7.03
CA PHE A 70 10.05 5.52 -7.91
C PHE A 70 9.39 5.92 -9.23
N LYS A 71 10.17 5.89 -10.31
CA LYS A 71 9.72 6.17 -11.69
C LYS A 71 9.58 4.90 -12.54
N GLY A 72 9.60 3.74 -11.90
CA GLY A 72 9.43 2.45 -12.57
C GLY A 72 7.95 2.12 -12.78
N ASP A 73 7.72 0.93 -13.33
CA ASP A 73 6.38 0.36 -13.45
C ASP A 73 5.87 -0.08 -12.06
N PRO A 74 4.73 0.46 -11.56
CA PRO A 74 4.16 0.06 -10.28
C PRO A 74 3.80 -1.43 -10.18
N ASP A 75 3.57 -2.11 -11.31
CA ASP A 75 3.31 -3.56 -11.34
C ASP A 75 4.57 -4.38 -11.01
N LYS A 76 5.75 -3.76 -11.08
CA LYS A 76 7.00 -4.37 -10.63
C LYS A 76 7.25 -4.18 -9.14
N LEU A 77 6.44 -3.39 -8.44
CA LEU A 77 6.55 -3.25 -7.00
C LEU A 77 5.99 -4.49 -6.30
N THR A 78 6.47 -4.76 -5.08
CA THR A 78 5.78 -5.75 -4.23
C THR A 78 4.32 -5.34 -4.04
N LEU A 79 3.45 -6.30 -3.74
CA LEU A 79 2.03 -6.03 -3.46
C LEU A 79 1.84 -4.87 -2.47
N VAL A 80 2.71 -4.79 -1.47
CA VAL A 80 2.60 -3.79 -0.41
C VAL A 80 3.06 -2.41 -0.88
N ASP A 81 4.19 -2.37 -1.58
CA ASP A 81 4.73 -1.14 -2.15
C ASP A 81 3.82 -0.57 -3.24
N SER A 82 3.21 -1.45 -4.06
CA SER A 82 2.19 -1.09 -5.05
C SER A 82 0.96 -0.45 -4.40
N PHE A 83 0.43 -1.05 -3.32
CA PHE A 83 -0.68 -0.46 -2.58
C PHE A 83 -0.35 0.95 -2.07
N MET A 84 0.82 1.12 -1.46
CA MET A 84 1.23 2.40 -0.91
C MET A 84 1.48 3.45 -2.00
N HIS A 85 2.06 3.05 -3.12
CA HIS A 85 2.28 3.92 -4.26
C HIS A 85 0.95 4.39 -4.88
N LEU A 86 -0.07 3.53 -4.94
CA LEU A 86 -1.41 3.92 -5.38
C LEU A 86 -2.11 4.82 -4.36
N LEU A 87 -1.95 4.53 -3.06
CA LEU A 87 -2.59 5.28 -1.99
C LEU A 87 -2.14 6.75 -1.94
N ILE A 88 -0.85 7.03 -2.20
CA ILE A 88 -0.33 8.42 -2.22
C ILE A 88 -0.79 9.22 -3.45
N GLN A 89 -1.52 8.61 -4.39
CA GLN A 89 -2.07 9.24 -5.58
C GLN A 89 -3.58 9.57 -5.45
N VAL A 90 -4.21 9.19 -4.33
CA VAL A 90 -5.61 9.52 -4.01
C VAL A 90 -5.72 10.97 -3.58
#